data_AF-Q3BMQ4-F1
#
_entry.id   AF-Q3BMQ4-F1
#
_cell.length_a   1.000
_cell.length_b   1.000
_cell.length_c   1.000
_cell.angle_alpha   90.00
_cell.angle_beta   90.00
_cell.angle_gamma   90.00
#
_symmetry.space_group_name_H-M   'P 1'
#
loop_
_entity.id
_entity.type
_entity.pdbx_description
1 polymer ?
#
loop_
_entity_poly.entity_id
_entity_poly.type
_entity_poly.pdbx_seq_one_letter_code
_entity_poly.pdbx_strand_id
1 'polypeptide(L)'
;MQGREGAFSKWCELLIVVTIAFGLLIWSSLSAVARDAIEPVFSDASLWGMVVYELLVLAILLPVLWFRGWRPQSLGLQWQLRDLAAGLGLLAVCLLLTYPLTLLNWSSGSNTNPFDAMVVGRLSIAAVLAISLINPIFEEVFVCGYVIRALEPRYGPAVAVNVSVAVRASYHLYQGPIGAINILMFGLILGWWVARRGRLWPAILAHGALDLLGLMAYT
;
A
#
# COMPACT_ATOMS: atom_id res chain seq x y z
N MET A 1 24.53 -29.06 -6.76
CA MET A 1 25.33 -27.96 -6.18
C MET A 1 24.38 -26.88 -5.67
N GLN A 2 23.89 -27.02 -4.44
CA GLN A 2 23.09 -26.00 -3.76
C GLN A 2 24.08 -25.00 -3.14
N GLY A 3 24.42 -23.99 -3.93
CA GLY A 3 25.28 -22.89 -3.49
C GLY A 3 24.64 -22.15 -2.32
N ARG A 4 25.45 -21.86 -1.31
CA ARG A 4 25.14 -21.01 -0.17
C ARG A 4 24.76 -19.61 -0.71
N GLU A 5 23.49 -19.37 -1.01
CA GLU A 5 22.99 -18.01 -1.15
C GLU A 5 23.07 -17.37 0.24
N GLY A 6 24.19 -16.69 0.52
CA GLY A 6 24.40 -15.99 1.78
C GLY A 6 23.24 -15.01 2.05
N ALA A 7 22.88 -14.84 3.32
CA ALA A 7 21.80 -13.93 3.72
C ALA A 7 21.94 -12.50 3.14
N PHE A 8 23.17 -12.09 2.82
CA PHE A 8 23.49 -10.85 2.11
C PHE A 8 22.77 -10.72 0.74
N SER A 9 22.64 -11.81 -0.02
CA SER A 9 22.00 -11.81 -1.36
C SER A 9 20.49 -11.49 -1.29
N LYS A 10 19.77 -12.04 -0.30
CA LYS A 10 18.32 -11.84 -0.18
C LYS A 10 17.93 -10.47 0.38
N TRP A 11 18.72 -9.94 1.31
CA TRP A 11 18.52 -8.56 1.78
C TRP A 11 18.84 -7.54 0.69
N CYS A 12 19.88 -7.76 -0.12
CA CYS A 12 20.14 -6.93 -1.29
C CYS A 12 18.98 -6.94 -2.27
N GLU A 13 18.41 -8.12 -2.59
CA GLU A 13 17.23 -8.21 -3.46
C GLU A 13 16.05 -7.44 -2.88
N LEU A 14 15.73 -7.66 -1.60
CA LEU A 14 14.62 -6.98 -0.94
C LEU A 14 14.79 -5.46 -0.96
N LEU A 15 15.98 -4.96 -0.62
CA LEU A 15 16.28 -3.53 -0.65
C LEU A 15 16.17 -2.96 -2.06
N ILE A 16 16.71 -3.65 -3.08
CA ILE A 16 16.61 -3.20 -4.48
C ILE A 16 15.14 -3.13 -4.92
N VAL A 17 14.35 -4.17 -4.66
CA VAL A 17 12.92 -4.21 -5.03
C VAL A 17 12.15 -3.08 -4.34
N VAL A 18 12.34 -2.91 -3.03
CA VAL A 18 11.65 -1.85 -2.25
C VAL A 18 12.11 -0.46 -2.70
N THR A 19 13.41 -0.26 -2.96
CA THR A 19 13.93 1.04 -3.44
C THR A 19 13.40 1.37 -4.83
N ILE A 20 13.35 0.42 -5.76
CA ILE A 20 12.78 0.65 -7.10
C ILE A 20 11.27 0.93 -7.00
N ALA A 21 10.54 0.16 -6.18
CA ALA A 21 9.10 0.30 -6.06
C ALA A 21 8.67 1.57 -5.33
N PHE A 22 9.30 1.88 -4.21
CA PHE A 22 8.83 2.91 -3.28
C PHE A 22 9.86 3.99 -2.99
N GLY A 23 11.12 3.89 -3.44
CA GLY A 23 12.17 4.83 -3.05
C GLY A 23 11.83 6.30 -3.37
N LEU A 24 11.25 6.55 -4.55
CA LEU A 24 10.78 7.89 -4.93
C LEU A 24 9.61 8.37 -4.04
N LEU A 25 8.67 7.48 -3.73
CA LEU A 25 7.47 7.78 -2.92
C LEU A 25 7.85 8.04 -1.45
N ILE A 26 8.75 7.24 -0.90
CA ILE A 26 9.33 7.41 0.43
C ILE A 26 10.08 8.74 0.51
N TRP A 27 10.92 9.04 -0.47
CA TRP A 27 11.62 10.32 -0.53
C TRP A 27 10.66 11.51 -0.57
N SER A 28 9.65 11.46 -1.43
CA SER A 28 8.62 12.50 -1.54
C SER A 28 7.89 12.70 -0.20
N SER A 29 7.45 11.60 0.41
CA SER A 29 6.75 11.58 1.69
C SER A 29 7.59 12.20 2.81
N LEU A 30 8.84 11.75 2.97
CA LEU A 30 9.77 12.30 3.98
C LEU A 30 10.10 13.77 3.72
N SER A 31 10.24 14.17 2.46
CA SER A 31 10.52 15.56 2.09
C SER A 31 9.33 16.49 2.36
N ALA A 32 8.11 16.00 2.27
CA ALA A 32 6.91 16.76 2.65
C ALA A 32 6.89 17.01 4.17
N VAL A 33 7.14 15.96 4.96
CA VAL A 33 7.24 16.08 6.43
C VAL A 33 8.37 17.01 6.85
N ALA A 34 9.56 16.89 6.24
CA ALA A 34 10.71 17.72 6.58
C ALA A 34 10.49 19.22 6.29
N ARG A 35 9.58 19.55 5.37
CA ARG A 35 9.22 20.93 5.02
C ARG A 35 8.01 21.45 5.80
N ASP A 36 7.40 20.62 6.66
CA ASP A 36 6.13 20.89 7.33
C ASP A 36 5.04 21.37 6.35
N ALA A 37 5.05 20.81 5.14
CA ALA A 37 4.21 21.26 4.04
C ALA A 37 3.09 20.25 3.81
N ILE A 38 1.84 20.67 4.02
CA ILE A 38 0.66 20.00 3.49
C ILE A 38 0.49 20.50 2.05
N GLU A 39 1.26 19.92 1.14
CA GLU A 39 1.12 20.22 -0.28
C GLU A 39 -0.09 19.48 -0.84
N PRO A 40 -0.86 20.10 -1.75
CA PRO A 40 -1.86 19.37 -2.51
C PRO A 40 -1.19 18.29 -3.36
N VAL A 41 -1.51 17.02 -3.08
CA VAL A 41 -0.88 15.85 -3.73
C VAL A 41 -1.82 15.19 -4.74
N PHE A 42 -3.14 15.35 -4.56
CA PHE A 42 -4.15 14.71 -5.40
C PHE A 42 -4.73 15.69 -6.41
N SER A 43 -4.49 15.42 -7.68
CA SER A 43 -5.03 16.10 -8.83
C SER A 43 -5.18 15.07 -9.94
N ASP A 44 -5.97 15.36 -10.98
CA ASP A 44 -6.09 14.43 -12.11
C ASP A 44 -4.73 14.06 -12.73
N ALA A 45 -3.85 15.06 -12.87
CA ALA A 45 -2.51 14.85 -13.41
C ALA A 45 -1.65 13.95 -12.51
N SER A 46 -1.71 14.14 -11.18
CA SER A 46 -0.93 13.31 -10.26
C SER A 46 -1.48 11.89 -10.14
N LEU A 47 -2.80 11.68 -10.19
CA LEU A 47 -3.40 10.35 -10.23
C LEU A 47 -2.97 9.58 -11.49
N TRP A 48 -3.08 10.19 -12.67
CA TRP A 48 -2.60 9.57 -13.91
C TRP A 48 -1.09 9.35 -13.92
N GLY A 49 -0.33 10.31 -13.40
CA GLY A 49 1.12 10.17 -13.23
C GLY A 49 1.48 8.97 -12.36
N MET A 50 0.74 8.74 -11.28
CA MET A 50 0.93 7.60 -10.40
C MET A 50 0.58 6.28 -11.09
N VAL A 51 -0.56 6.20 -11.79
CA VAL A 51 -0.92 5.01 -12.58
C VAL A 51 0.18 4.65 -13.58
N VAL A 52 0.71 5.64 -14.31
CA VAL A 52 1.80 5.41 -15.27
C VAL A 52 3.07 4.94 -14.55
N TYR A 53 3.44 5.58 -13.44
CA TYR A 53 4.59 5.17 -12.62
C TYR A 53 4.48 3.71 -12.17
N GLU A 54 3.34 3.33 -11.60
CA GLU A 54 3.11 1.98 -11.06
C GLU A 54 3.14 0.92 -12.16
N LEU A 55 2.51 1.19 -13.31
CA LEU A 55 2.54 0.28 -14.45
C LEU A 55 3.95 0.08 -14.99
N LEU A 56 4.75 1.14 -15.08
CA LEU A 56 6.15 1.07 -15.51
C LEU A 56 7.00 0.25 -14.52
N VAL A 57 6.84 0.52 -13.23
CA VAL A 57 7.57 -0.21 -12.18
C VAL A 57 7.15 -1.68 -12.15
N LEU A 58 5.85 -2.00 -12.30
CA LEU A 58 5.38 -3.39 -12.43
C LEU A 58 6.01 -4.06 -13.66
N ALA A 59 6.03 -3.37 -14.81
CA ALA A 59 6.63 -3.89 -16.03
C ALA A 59 8.13 -4.19 -15.88
N ILE A 60 8.84 -3.46 -15.00
CA ILE A 60 10.26 -3.69 -14.69
C ILE A 60 10.43 -4.82 -13.66
N LEU A 61 9.72 -4.76 -12.53
CA LEU A 61 9.97 -5.63 -11.39
C LEU A 61 9.31 -7.00 -11.50
N LEU A 62 8.14 -7.14 -12.15
CA LEU A 62 7.49 -8.44 -12.29
C LEU A 62 8.36 -9.45 -13.08
N PRO A 63 9.00 -9.09 -14.21
CA PRO A 63 9.96 -9.98 -14.86
C PRO A 63 11.16 -10.33 -13.98
N VAL A 64 11.73 -9.36 -13.27
CA VAL A 64 12.86 -9.60 -12.35
C VAL A 64 12.48 -10.61 -11.27
N LEU A 65 11.34 -10.40 -10.61
CA LEU A 65 10.81 -11.32 -9.60
C LEU A 65 10.56 -12.72 -10.19
N TRP A 66 9.99 -12.80 -11.39
CA TRP A 66 9.76 -14.05 -12.10
C TRP A 66 11.06 -14.82 -12.36
N PHE A 67 12.10 -14.16 -12.85
CA PHE A 67 13.43 -14.78 -13.08
C PHE A 67 14.12 -15.18 -11.78
N ARG A 68 13.81 -14.50 -10.66
CA ARG A 68 14.27 -14.86 -9.32
C ARG A 68 13.45 -15.99 -8.66
N GLY A 69 12.45 -16.52 -9.36
CA GLY A 69 11.66 -17.66 -8.93
C GLY A 69 10.37 -17.30 -8.17
N TRP A 70 10.06 -16.02 -8.02
CA TRP A 70 8.78 -15.58 -7.48
C TRP A 70 7.68 -15.82 -8.51
N ARG A 71 6.67 -16.60 -8.13
CA ARG A 71 5.50 -16.90 -8.96
C ARG A 71 4.27 -16.20 -8.38
N PRO A 72 3.23 -15.91 -9.18
CA PRO A 72 1.99 -15.34 -8.68
C PRO A 72 1.42 -16.12 -7.48
N GLN A 73 1.49 -17.44 -7.51
CA GLN A 73 1.04 -18.31 -6.43
C GLN A 73 1.88 -18.13 -5.16
N SER A 74 3.20 -17.97 -5.31
CA SER A 74 4.06 -17.69 -4.17
C SER A 74 3.84 -16.29 -3.60
N LEU A 75 3.18 -15.36 -4.31
CA LEU A 75 2.76 -14.05 -3.80
C LEU A 75 1.31 -14.04 -3.28
N GLY A 76 0.59 -15.17 -3.36
CA GLY A 76 -0.81 -15.28 -2.94
C GLY A 76 -1.81 -14.76 -3.97
N LEU A 77 -1.40 -14.56 -5.22
CA LEU A 77 -2.25 -14.17 -6.35
C LEU A 77 -2.99 -15.38 -6.93
N GLN A 78 -3.85 -16.00 -6.12
CA GLN A 78 -4.71 -17.11 -6.53
C GLN A 78 -6.17 -16.74 -6.35
N TRP A 79 -6.76 -16.17 -7.41
CA TRP A 79 -8.13 -15.67 -7.40
C TRP A 79 -9.14 -16.78 -7.08
N GLN A 80 -10.07 -16.49 -6.17
CA GLN A 80 -11.26 -17.31 -5.92
C GLN A 80 -12.44 -16.40 -5.59
N LEU A 81 -13.66 -16.80 -5.95
CA LEU A 81 -14.86 -15.98 -5.68
C LEU A 81 -15.05 -15.65 -4.19
N ARG A 82 -14.62 -16.53 -3.27
CA ARG A 82 -14.66 -16.27 -1.83
C ARG A 82 -13.78 -15.10 -1.37
N ASP A 83 -12.83 -14.67 -2.21
CA ASP A 83 -12.00 -13.50 -1.94
C ASP A 83 -12.82 -12.21 -1.95
N LEU A 84 -13.96 -12.17 -2.66
CA LEU A 84 -14.89 -11.05 -2.62
C LEU A 84 -15.45 -10.86 -1.21
N ALA A 85 -15.97 -11.94 -0.60
CA ALA A 85 -16.52 -11.89 0.75
C ALA A 85 -15.45 -11.56 1.80
N ALA A 86 -14.25 -12.13 1.65
CA ALA A 86 -13.12 -11.81 2.53
C ALA A 86 -12.65 -10.36 2.37
N GLY A 87 -12.59 -9.84 1.14
CA GLY A 87 -12.24 -8.45 0.85
C GLY A 87 -13.25 -7.47 1.43
N LEU A 88 -14.56 -7.75 1.30
CA LEU A 88 -15.62 -6.98 1.95
C LEU A 88 -15.51 -7.02 3.48
N GLY A 89 -15.16 -8.18 4.07
CA GLY A 89 -14.91 -8.30 5.50
C GLY A 89 -13.72 -7.46 5.96
N LEU A 90 -12.61 -7.47 5.21
CA LEU A 90 -11.44 -6.63 5.49
C LEU A 90 -11.76 -5.15 5.34
N LEU A 91 -12.48 -4.76 4.29
CA LEU A 91 -12.96 -3.40 4.09
C LEU A 91 -13.77 -2.91 5.30
N ALA A 92 -14.73 -3.71 5.75
CA ALA A 92 -15.56 -3.37 6.91
C ALA A 92 -14.73 -3.22 8.20
N VAL A 93 -13.76 -4.10 8.43
CA VAL A 93 -12.84 -4.01 9.59
C VAL A 93 -11.97 -2.76 9.50
N CYS A 94 -11.42 -2.45 8.33
CA CYS A 94 -10.63 -1.24 8.11
C CYS A 94 -11.47 0.00 8.40
N LEU A 95 -12.66 0.12 7.80
CA LEU A 95 -13.57 1.24 8.06
C LEU A 95 -13.92 1.35 9.54
N LEU A 96 -14.24 0.24 10.21
CA LEU A 96 -14.59 0.27 11.64
C LEU A 96 -13.43 0.75 12.53
N LEU A 97 -12.18 0.37 12.21
CA LEU A 97 -11.02 0.64 13.06
C LEU A 97 -10.33 1.98 12.75
N THR A 98 -10.39 2.46 11.50
CA THR A 98 -9.70 3.70 11.10
C THR A 98 -10.64 4.92 11.07
N TYR A 99 -11.93 4.72 10.81
CA TYR A 99 -12.90 5.82 10.73
C TYR A 99 -13.14 6.56 12.05
N PRO A 100 -13.20 5.92 13.24
CA PRO A 100 -13.37 6.63 14.50
C PRO A 100 -12.25 7.63 14.81
N LEU A 101 -11.00 7.33 14.42
CA LEU A 101 -9.88 8.27 14.58
C LEU A 101 -10.07 9.53 13.75
N THR A 102 -10.67 9.36 12.56
CA THR A 102 -11.04 10.48 11.68
C THR A 102 -12.15 11.33 12.31
N LEU A 103 -13.14 10.71 12.96
CA LEU A 103 -14.21 11.41 13.68
C LEU A 103 -13.71 12.17 14.92
N LEU A 104 -12.77 11.59 15.67
CA LEU A 104 -12.17 12.25 16.83
C LEU A 104 -11.42 13.53 16.42
N ASN A 105 -10.74 13.51 15.28
CA ASN A 105 -10.08 14.70 14.71
C ASN A 105 -11.09 15.81 14.35
N TRP A 106 -12.27 15.46 13.86
CA TRP A 106 -13.35 16.42 13.65
C TRP A 106 -13.89 17.02 14.96
N SER A 107 -14.05 16.20 15.99
CA SER A 107 -14.60 16.63 17.28
C SER A 107 -13.69 17.57 18.08
N SER A 108 -12.38 17.61 17.78
CA SER A 108 -11.41 18.49 18.44
C SER A 108 -11.40 19.93 17.90
N GLY A 109 -12.35 20.28 17.03
CA GLY A 109 -12.51 21.63 16.48
C GLY A 109 -11.86 21.85 15.11
N SER A 110 -11.20 20.82 14.55
CA SER A 110 -10.76 20.84 13.15
C SER A 110 -11.90 20.37 12.24
N ASN A 111 -12.72 21.30 11.76
CA ASN A 111 -13.88 21.01 10.90
C ASN A 111 -13.52 20.60 9.45
N THR A 112 -12.25 20.31 9.17
CA THR A 112 -11.76 19.98 7.82
C THR A 112 -11.19 18.58 7.81
N ASN A 113 -11.62 17.74 6.87
CA ASN A 113 -10.96 16.46 6.64
C ASN A 113 -9.52 16.77 6.18
N PRO A 114 -8.46 16.18 6.78
CA PRO A 114 -7.08 16.42 6.34
C PRO A 114 -6.87 16.18 4.84
N PHE A 115 -7.65 15.28 4.24
CA PHE A 115 -7.64 15.04 2.80
C PHE A 115 -8.15 16.23 1.96
N ASP A 116 -9.00 17.10 2.50
CA ASP A 116 -9.54 18.26 1.75
C ASP A 116 -8.43 19.22 1.32
N ALA A 117 -7.42 19.41 2.18
CA ALA A 117 -6.26 20.24 1.87
C ALA A 117 -5.30 19.60 0.85
N MET A 118 -5.44 18.28 0.64
CA MET A 118 -4.54 17.50 -0.23
C MET A 118 -5.08 17.35 -1.65
N VAL A 119 -6.35 17.69 -1.90
CA VAL A 119 -7.01 17.55 -3.20
C VAL A 119 -7.13 18.90 -3.89
N VAL A 120 -6.70 18.97 -5.16
CA VAL A 120 -6.81 20.14 -6.02
C VAL A 120 -7.93 19.94 -7.03
N GLY A 121 -8.99 20.74 -6.88
CA GLY A 121 -10.10 20.76 -7.82
C GLY A 121 -10.95 19.49 -7.77
N ARG A 122 -11.59 19.17 -8.89
CA ARG A 122 -12.37 17.95 -9.06
C ARG A 122 -11.56 16.88 -9.76
N LEU A 123 -11.66 15.65 -9.26
CA LEU A 123 -11.04 14.48 -9.86
C LEU A 123 -11.97 13.91 -10.92
N SER A 124 -11.44 13.46 -12.05
CA SER A 124 -12.21 12.74 -13.03
C SER A 124 -12.48 11.33 -12.53
N ILE A 125 -13.71 10.86 -12.77
CA ILE A 125 -14.12 9.49 -12.45
C ILE A 125 -13.17 8.48 -13.10
N ALA A 126 -12.66 8.78 -14.30
CA ALA A 126 -11.70 7.92 -15.00
C ALA A 126 -10.36 7.79 -14.26
N ALA A 127 -9.80 8.90 -13.78
CA ALA A 127 -8.56 8.90 -13.00
C ALA A 127 -8.74 8.14 -11.68
N VAL A 128 -9.85 8.40 -10.99
CA VAL A 128 -10.21 7.72 -9.72
C VAL A 128 -10.35 6.21 -9.92
N LEU A 129 -11.10 5.77 -10.93
CA LEU A 129 -11.25 4.33 -11.22
C LEU A 129 -9.92 3.67 -11.59
N ALA A 130 -9.06 4.36 -12.34
CA ALA A 130 -7.77 3.83 -12.75
C ALA A 130 -6.83 3.65 -11.55
N ILE A 131 -6.68 4.68 -10.71
CA ILE A 131 -5.79 4.60 -9.55
C ILE A 131 -6.30 3.59 -8.52
N SER A 132 -7.60 3.56 -8.24
CA SER A 132 -8.21 2.61 -7.29
C SER A 132 -8.21 1.15 -7.79
N LEU A 133 -7.77 0.90 -9.03
CA LEU A 133 -7.53 -0.44 -9.55
C LEU A 133 -6.03 -0.80 -9.57
N ILE A 134 -5.18 0.12 -10.02
CA ILE A 134 -3.75 -0.15 -10.23
C ILE A 134 -2.95 -0.04 -8.94
N ASN A 135 -3.15 1.02 -8.16
CA ASN A 135 -2.42 1.25 -6.90
C ASN A 135 -2.57 0.10 -5.90
N PRO A 136 -3.77 -0.43 -5.59
CA PRO A 136 -3.89 -1.53 -4.64
C PRO A 136 -3.21 -2.81 -5.14
N ILE A 137 -3.19 -3.07 -6.46
CA ILE A 137 -2.43 -4.21 -7.00
C ILE A 137 -0.93 -3.96 -6.81
N PHE A 138 -0.46 -2.76 -7.19
CA PHE A 138 0.93 -2.37 -7.07
C PHE A 138 1.43 -2.52 -5.63
N GLU A 139 0.77 -1.83 -4.70
CA GLU A 139 1.21 -1.79 -3.32
C GLU A 139 1.12 -3.15 -2.64
N GLU A 140 -0.02 -3.84 -2.76
CA GLU A 140 -0.21 -5.10 -2.06
C GLU A 140 0.73 -6.18 -2.60
N VAL A 141 1.04 -6.19 -3.90
CA VAL A 141 2.02 -7.14 -4.47
C VAL A 141 3.40 -6.96 -3.86
N PHE A 142 3.89 -5.73 -3.73
CA PHE A 142 5.23 -5.50 -3.20
C PHE A 142 5.29 -5.48 -1.66
N VAL A 143 4.36 -4.79 -1.00
CA VAL A 143 4.36 -4.60 0.45
C VAL A 143 3.86 -5.83 1.20
N CYS A 144 2.71 -6.39 0.83
CA CYS A 144 2.17 -7.55 1.55
C CYS A 144 2.54 -8.87 0.88
N GLY A 145 2.58 -8.93 -0.45
CA GLY A 145 2.91 -10.11 -1.21
C GLY A 145 4.39 -10.48 -1.07
N TYR A 146 5.27 -9.57 -1.51
CA TYR A 146 6.71 -9.80 -1.62
C TYR A 146 7.44 -9.62 -0.28
N VAL A 147 7.39 -8.44 0.36
CA VAL A 147 8.18 -8.15 1.58
C VAL A 147 7.86 -9.14 2.70
N ILE A 148 6.59 -9.42 2.97
CA ILE A 148 6.21 -10.37 4.03
C ILE A 148 6.79 -11.75 3.74
N ARG A 149 6.61 -12.27 2.52
CA ARG A 149 7.06 -13.63 2.17
C ARG A 149 8.56 -13.77 2.00
N ALA A 150 9.25 -12.68 1.68
CA ALA A 150 10.71 -12.67 1.65
C ALA A 150 11.30 -12.81 3.06
N LEU A 151 10.64 -12.28 4.09
CA LEU A 151 11.14 -12.22 5.45
C LEU A 151 10.60 -13.30 6.37
N GLU A 152 9.34 -13.71 6.20
CA GLU A 152 8.62 -14.63 7.08
C GLU A 152 9.36 -15.96 7.31
N PRO A 153 9.92 -16.65 6.29
CA PRO A 153 10.61 -17.93 6.50
C PRO A 153 11.84 -17.86 7.40
N ARG A 154 12.45 -16.67 7.55
CA ARG A 154 13.69 -16.48 8.31
C ARG A 154 13.46 -15.77 9.65
N TYR A 155 12.51 -14.85 9.71
CA TYR A 155 12.30 -13.96 10.86
C TYR A 155 10.93 -14.12 11.51
N GLY A 156 10.07 -14.96 10.93
CA GLY A 156 8.70 -15.17 11.38
C GLY A 156 7.73 -14.07 10.92
N PRO A 157 6.42 -14.34 11.05
CA PRO A 157 5.37 -13.47 10.51
C PRO A 157 5.33 -12.09 11.20
N ALA A 158 5.62 -12.02 12.51
CA ALA A 158 5.57 -10.77 13.24
C ALA A 158 6.60 -9.75 12.72
N VAL A 159 7.85 -10.16 12.52
CA VAL A 159 8.91 -9.28 11.97
C VAL A 159 8.57 -8.90 10.53
N ALA A 160 8.17 -9.87 9.72
CA ALA A 160 7.82 -9.66 8.32
C ALA A 160 6.69 -8.64 8.13
N VAL A 161 5.60 -8.76 8.91
CA VAL A 161 4.47 -7.82 8.90
C VAL A 161 4.90 -6.44 9.38
N ASN A 162 5.66 -6.33 10.48
CA ASN A 162 6.10 -5.02 10.96
C ASN A 162 7.01 -4.29 9.96
N VAL A 163 7.91 -5.01 9.26
CA VAL A 163 8.73 -4.41 8.20
C VAL A 163 7.88 -3.95 7.02
N SER A 164 6.92 -4.78 6.59
CA SER A 164 5.96 -4.43 5.54
C SER A 164 5.17 -3.16 5.89
N VAL A 165 4.64 -3.08 7.12
CA VAL A 165 3.92 -1.91 7.64
C VAL A 165 4.82 -0.68 7.74
N ALA A 166 6.08 -0.83 8.16
CA ALA A 166 7.03 0.27 8.23
C ALA A 166 7.34 0.85 6.84
N VAL A 167 7.53 -0.03 5.83
CA VAL A 167 7.70 0.40 4.43
C VAL A 167 6.46 1.18 3.98
N ARG A 168 5.25 0.67 4.25
CA ARG A 168 4.01 1.37 3.92
C ARG A 168 3.90 2.73 4.57
N ALA A 169 4.07 2.79 5.89
CA ALA A 169 4.00 4.03 6.63
C ALA A 169 4.98 5.06 6.07
N SER A 170 6.20 4.65 5.69
CA SER A 170 7.23 5.57 5.20
C SER A 170 6.85 6.34 3.93
N TYR A 171 6.12 5.73 2.98
CA TYR A 171 5.61 6.44 1.80
C TYR A 171 4.27 7.15 2.01
N HIS A 172 3.71 7.13 3.23
CA HIS A 172 2.47 7.82 3.60
C HIS A 172 2.59 8.86 4.72
N LEU A 173 3.78 9.09 5.29
CA LEU A 173 3.97 10.07 6.37
C LEU A 173 3.52 11.50 5.99
N TYR A 174 3.49 11.84 4.70
CA TYR A 174 2.95 13.12 4.20
C TYR A 174 1.48 13.37 4.56
N GLN A 175 0.72 12.34 4.94
CA GLN A 175 -0.67 12.46 5.39
C GLN A 175 -0.80 13.01 6.83
N GLY A 176 0.33 13.32 7.48
CA GLY A 176 0.38 13.81 8.85
C GLY A 176 0.20 12.71 9.90
N PRO A 177 0.26 13.05 11.20
CA PRO A 177 0.29 12.07 12.29
C PRO A 177 -0.92 11.14 12.35
N ILE A 178 -2.14 11.68 12.15
CA ILE A 178 -3.36 10.89 12.15
C ILE A 178 -3.43 9.96 10.93
N GLY A 179 -3.06 10.46 9.75
CA GLY A 179 -2.93 9.65 8.54
C GLY A 179 -1.94 8.50 8.73
N ALA A 180 -0.76 8.78 9.31
CA ALA A 180 0.23 7.75 9.62
C ALA A 180 -0.32 6.66 10.56
N ILE A 181 -1.08 7.02 11.60
CA ILE A 181 -1.72 6.04 12.50
C ILE A 181 -2.74 5.18 11.73
N ASN A 182 -3.59 5.80 10.90
CA ASN A 182 -4.55 5.08 10.06
C ASN A 182 -3.84 4.08 9.14
N ILE A 183 -2.73 4.50 8.52
CA ILE A 183 -1.93 3.65 7.63
C ILE A 183 -1.25 2.50 8.40
N LEU A 184 -0.76 2.73 9.61
CA LEU A 184 -0.21 1.68 10.46
C LEU A 184 -1.27 0.63 10.79
N MET A 185 -2.47 1.06 11.19
CA MET A 185 -3.59 0.15 11.50
C MET A 185 -4.02 -0.64 10.26
N PHE A 186 -4.23 0.06 9.14
CA PHE A 186 -4.59 -0.52 7.85
C PHE A 186 -3.56 -1.57 7.40
N GLY A 187 -2.27 -1.22 7.42
CA GLY A 187 -1.18 -2.11 7.06
C GLY A 187 -1.10 -3.34 7.97
N LEU A 188 -1.33 -3.19 9.28
CA LEU A 188 -1.36 -4.32 10.20
C LEU A 188 -2.52 -5.28 9.90
N ILE A 189 -3.72 -4.76 9.59
CA ILE A 189 -4.90 -5.57 9.26
C ILE A 189 -4.62 -6.40 8.00
N LEU A 190 -4.17 -5.76 6.91
CA LEU A 190 -3.91 -6.44 5.64
C LEU A 190 -2.69 -7.36 5.73
N GLY A 191 -1.60 -6.89 6.33
CA GLY A 191 -0.38 -7.68 6.50
C GLY A 191 -0.61 -8.97 7.28
N TRP A 192 -1.33 -8.91 8.40
CA TRP A 192 -1.68 -10.11 9.16
C TRP A 192 -2.67 -11.02 8.44
N TRP A 193 -3.58 -10.48 7.64
CA TRP A 193 -4.42 -11.31 6.78
C TRP A 193 -3.56 -12.11 5.80
N VAL A 194 -2.63 -11.45 5.10
CA VAL A 194 -1.77 -12.09 4.10
C VAL A 194 -0.84 -13.10 4.75
N ALA A 195 -0.20 -12.76 5.87
CA ALA A 195 0.68 -13.68 6.59
C ALA A 195 -0.06 -14.94 7.07
N ARG A 196 -1.30 -14.82 7.59
CA ARG A 196 -2.05 -15.97 8.12
C ARG A 196 -2.76 -16.80 7.06
N ARG A 197 -3.26 -16.16 6.00
CA ARG A 197 -4.12 -16.81 5.00
C ARG A 197 -3.37 -17.15 3.72
N GLY A 198 -2.24 -16.48 3.46
CA GLY A 198 -1.48 -16.65 2.22
C GLY A 198 -2.23 -16.14 0.98
N ARG A 199 -3.26 -15.31 1.13
CA ARG A 199 -4.11 -14.84 0.02
C ARG A 199 -4.05 -13.33 -0.10
N LEU A 200 -3.70 -12.84 -1.29
CA LEU A 200 -3.48 -11.41 -1.53
C LEU A 200 -4.72 -10.68 -2.06
N TRP A 201 -5.55 -11.35 -2.87
CA TRP A 201 -6.74 -10.73 -3.49
C TRP A 201 -7.71 -10.05 -2.51
N PRO A 202 -8.04 -10.62 -1.33
CA PRO A 202 -8.88 -9.93 -0.36
C PRO A 202 -8.30 -8.58 0.09
N ALA A 203 -6.97 -8.49 0.25
CA ALA A 203 -6.29 -7.26 0.62
C ALA A 203 -6.32 -6.24 -0.53
N ILE A 204 -6.04 -6.67 -1.77
CA ILE A 204 -6.15 -5.83 -2.98
C ILE A 204 -7.56 -5.25 -3.12
N LEU A 205 -8.59 -6.08 -2.96
CA LEU A 205 -9.99 -5.66 -3.09
C LEU A 205 -10.38 -4.67 -1.99
N ALA A 206 -9.99 -4.93 -0.74
CA ALA A 206 -10.28 -4.04 0.37
C ALA A 206 -9.58 -2.68 0.20
N HIS A 207 -8.30 -2.70 -0.20
CA HIS A 207 -7.52 -1.51 -0.48
C HIS A 207 -8.14 -0.69 -1.62
N GLY A 208 -8.37 -1.29 -2.78
CA GLY A 208 -8.95 -0.57 -3.92
C GLY A 208 -10.35 -0.01 -3.64
N ALA A 209 -11.15 -0.72 -2.83
CA ALA A 209 -12.44 -0.19 -2.39
C ALA A 209 -12.28 1.02 -1.45
N LEU A 210 -11.29 1.03 -0.55
CA LEU A 210 -11.00 2.19 0.29
C LEU A 210 -10.54 3.38 -0.54
N ASP A 211 -9.65 3.18 -1.51
CA ASP A 211 -9.20 4.24 -2.42
C ASP A 211 -10.37 4.82 -3.19
N LEU A 212 -11.22 3.95 -3.74
CA LEU A 212 -12.38 4.37 -4.52
C LEU A 212 -13.34 5.18 -3.66
N LEU A 213 -13.68 4.70 -2.45
CA LEU A 213 -14.58 5.41 -1.53
C LEU A 213 -14.00 6.76 -1.10
N GLY A 214 -12.69 6.82 -0.82
CA GLY A 214 -12.02 8.04 -0.40
C GLY A 214 -11.95 9.08 -1.52
N LEU A 215 -11.58 8.68 -2.73
CA LEU A 215 -11.39 9.59 -3.86
C LEU A 215 -12.69 9.99 -4.56
N MET A 216 -13.71 9.13 -4.58
CA MET A 216 -15.03 9.45 -5.16
C MET A 216 -15.73 10.61 -4.45
N ALA A 217 -15.37 10.93 -3.20
CA ALA A 217 -15.88 12.10 -2.51
C ALA A 217 -15.47 13.44 -3.16
N TYR A 218 -14.50 13.40 -4.10
CA TYR A 218 -13.87 14.58 -4.70
C TYR A 218 -14.06 14.67 -6.23
N THR A 219 -15.01 13.92 -6.82
CA THR A 219 -15.35 13.99 -8.25
C THR A 219 -16.44 15.01 -8.57
#